data_AF-M1UXL9-F1
#
_entry.id   AF-M1UXL9-F1
#
_cell.length_a   1.000
_cell.length_b   1.000
_cell.length_c   1.000
_cell.angle_alpha   90.00
_cell.angle_beta   90.00
_cell.angle_gamma   90.00
#
_symmetry.space_group_name_H-M   'P 1'
#
loop_
_entity.id
_entity.type
_entity.pdbx_description
1 polymer ?
#
loop_
_entity_poly.entity_id
_entity_poly.type
_entity_poly.pdbx_seq_one_letter_code
_entity_poly.pdbx_strand_id
1 'polypeptide(L)'
;MGLGAYRSWRRLIELNEKDTVNLRCGNRNGKGEGYFHIKKNHFGEWQQAASIEGIGWTEVADMAITKALTADEMWKEDTKNDTTCYSSQIYLVDKRKGTIHSTRNPSIFVSNGNNTIVTAFTVLRSSSF
;
A
#
# COMPACT_ATOMS: atom_id res chain seq x y z
N MET A 1 31.39 -14.09 0.99
CA MET A 1 30.13 -13.98 0.22
C MET A 1 28.98 -14.26 1.16
N GLY A 2 28.39 -13.22 1.76
CA GLY A 2 27.34 -13.36 2.77
C GLY A 2 25.96 -13.44 2.12
N LEU A 3 25.23 -14.52 2.42
CA LEU A 3 23.87 -14.78 1.95
C LEU A 3 22.94 -13.64 2.37
N GLY A 4 22.44 -12.90 1.38
CA GLY A 4 21.43 -11.86 1.58
C GLY A 4 20.16 -12.46 2.15
N ALA A 5 19.86 -12.13 3.39
CA ALA A 5 18.57 -12.41 4.01
C ALA A 5 17.48 -11.68 3.22
N TYR A 6 16.79 -12.40 2.33
CA TYR A 6 15.51 -11.96 1.79
C TYR A 6 14.52 -11.87 2.96
N ARG A 7 14.40 -10.67 3.55
CA ARG A 7 13.39 -10.37 4.56
C ARG A 7 12.02 -10.75 3.99
N SER A 8 11.43 -11.81 4.54
CA SER A 8 10.05 -12.19 4.31
C SER A 8 9.17 -11.00 4.71
N TRP A 9 8.53 -10.36 3.73
CA TRP A 9 7.51 -9.35 3.97
C TRP A 9 6.23 -10.05 4.44
N ARG A 10 6.23 -10.54 5.68
CA ARG A 10 5.02 -10.74 6.47
C ARG A 10 4.94 -9.57 7.42
N ARG A 11 4.01 -8.65 7.17
CA ARG A 11 3.69 -7.57 8.10
C ARG A 11 2.24 -7.75 8.56
N LEU A 12 2.07 -7.78 9.87
CA LEU A 12 0.78 -7.74 10.55
C LEU A 12 0.51 -6.29 10.91
N ILE A 13 -0.66 -5.78 10.51
CA ILE A 13 -1.16 -4.47 10.95
C ILE A 13 -2.42 -4.77 11.77
N GLU A 14 -2.37 -4.45 13.06
CA GLU A 14 -3.51 -4.58 13.96
C GLU A 14 -4.45 -3.39 13.76
N LEU A 15 -5.69 -3.68 13.36
CA LEU A 15 -6.79 -2.72 13.33
C LEU A 15 -7.63 -2.92 14.58
N ASN A 16 -7.95 -1.82 15.28
CA ASN A 16 -8.71 -1.73 16.54
C ASN A 16 -9.22 -3.09 17.08
N GLU A 17 -8.47 -3.62 18.06
CA GLU A 17 -8.73 -4.78 18.92
C GLU A 17 -9.09 -6.16 18.36
N LYS A 18 -9.41 -6.39 17.07
CA LYS A 18 -9.68 -7.77 16.59
C LYS A 18 -9.26 -8.19 15.18
N ASP A 19 -8.82 -7.29 14.29
CA ASP A 19 -8.49 -7.69 12.92
C ASP A 19 -7.04 -7.38 12.54
N THR A 20 -6.23 -8.44 12.39
CA THR A 20 -4.91 -8.35 11.77
C THR A 20 -5.02 -8.41 10.25
N VAL A 21 -4.58 -7.35 9.56
CA VAL A 21 -4.40 -7.33 8.11
C VAL A 21 -3.00 -7.83 7.75
N ASN A 22 -2.94 -8.72 6.75
CA ASN A 22 -1.73 -9.40 6.32
C ASN A 22 -1.28 -8.92 4.94
N LEU A 23 -0.06 -8.39 4.84
CA LEU A 23 0.62 -8.32 3.55
C LEU A 23 1.43 -9.61 3.34
N ARG A 24 0.96 -10.45 2.41
CA ARG A 24 1.67 -11.69 2.02
C ARG A 24 2.54 -11.44 0.80
N CYS A 25 3.53 -12.31 0.58
CA CYS A 25 4.35 -12.24 -0.63
C CYS A 25 3.51 -12.40 -1.92
N GLY A 26 2.48 -13.25 -1.90
CA GLY A 26 1.69 -13.58 -3.07
C GLY A 26 2.37 -14.60 -4.00
N ASN A 27 1.80 -14.82 -5.19
CA ASN A 27 2.42 -15.68 -6.20
C ASN A 27 3.60 -14.96 -6.87
N ARG A 28 4.75 -15.64 -7.01
CA ARG A 28 5.96 -15.08 -7.63
C ARG A 28 5.78 -14.60 -9.07
N ASN A 29 4.81 -15.12 -9.80
CA ASN A 29 4.49 -14.66 -11.15
C ASN A 29 3.69 -13.32 -11.18
N GLY A 30 3.39 -12.77 -10.01
CA GLY A 30 2.61 -11.54 -9.81
C GLY A 30 1.15 -11.65 -10.25
N LYS A 31 0.62 -12.86 -10.44
CA LYS A 31 -0.82 -13.11 -10.58
C LYS A 31 -1.44 -13.28 -9.20
N GLY A 32 -2.64 -12.75 -8.99
CA GLY A 32 -3.35 -12.88 -7.71
C GLY A 32 -3.14 -11.68 -6.81
N GLU A 33 -2.61 -11.89 -5.60
CA GLU A 33 -2.63 -10.94 -4.49
C GLU A 33 -1.23 -10.61 -3.93
N GLY A 34 -1.16 -9.61 -3.05
CA GLY A 34 -0.01 -9.35 -2.18
C GLY A 34 1.17 -8.65 -2.87
N TYR A 35 2.35 -8.76 -2.24
CA TYR A 35 3.55 -8.03 -2.64
C TYR A 35 3.93 -8.19 -4.12
N PHE A 36 3.95 -9.42 -4.64
CA PHE A 36 4.34 -9.65 -6.02
C PHE A 36 3.31 -9.10 -7.01
N HIS A 37 2.02 -9.05 -6.66
CA HIS A 37 1.01 -8.34 -7.45
C HIS A 37 1.31 -6.83 -7.46
N ILE A 38 1.48 -6.23 -6.28
CA ILE A 38 1.78 -4.80 -6.12
C ILE A 38 3.05 -4.42 -6.89
N LYS A 39 4.12 -5.19 -6.73
CA LYS A 39 5.38 -4.95 -7.44
C LYS A 39 5.22 -5.08 -8.94
N LYS A 40 4.46 -6.06 -9.44
CA LYS A 40 4.32 -6.28 -10.87
C LYS A 40 3.47 -5.20 -11.54
N ASN A 41 2.37 -4.82 -10.91
CA ASN A 41 1.35 -3.98 -11.54
C ASN A 41 1.42 -2.51 -11.12
N HIS A 42 1.98 -2.21 -9.95
CA HIS A 42 1.93 -0.87 -9.33
C HIS A 42 3.30 -0.32 -8.92
N PHE A 43 4.39 -0.95 -9.35
CA PHE A 43 5.73 -0.47 -9.03
C PHE A 43 5.96 0.95 -9.58
N GLY A 44 5.43 1.28 -10.75
CA GLY A 44 5.63 2.61 -11.34
C GLY A 44 5.05 3.73 -10.48
N GLU A 45 3.85 3.53 -9.95
CA GLU A 45 3.13 4.46 -9.09
C GLU A 45 3.87 4.71 -7.78
N TRP A 46 4.31 3.62 -7.13
CA TRP A 46 5.06 3.68 -5.88
C TRP A 46 6.47 4.23 -6.08
N GLN A 47 7.13 3.90 -7.20
CA GLN A 47 8.46 4.41 -7.51
C GLN A 47 8.44 5.92 -7.78
N GLN A 48 7.38 6.44 -8.41
CA GLN A 48 7.18 7.87 -8.57
C GLN A 48 6.93 8.59 -7.24
N ALA A 49 6.21 7.96 -6.30
CA ALA A 49 6.04 8.54 -4.96
C ALA A 49 7.36 8.55 -4.19
N ALA A 50 8.11 7.46 -4.27
CA ALA A 50 9.43 7.30 -3.67
C ALA A 50 10.48 8.28 -4.19
N SER A 51 10.47 8.59 -5.49
CA SER A 51 11.42 9.56 -6.04
C SER A 51 11.22 10.98 -5.49
N ILE A 52 9.98 11.35 -5.13
CA ILE A 52 9.66 12.62 -4.48
C ILE A 52 10.15 12.62 -3.03
N GLU A 53 9.86 11.56 -2.29
CA GLU A 53 10.22 11.39 -0.87
C GLU A 53 11.73 11.15 -0.63
N GLY A 54 12.45 10.72 -1.68
CA GLY A 54 13.85 10.33 -1.59
C GLY A 54 14.09 9.05 -0.78
N ILE A 55 13.12 8.14 -0.75
CA ILE A 55 13.20 6.85 -0.03
C ILE A 55 12.81 5.68 -0.96
N GLY A 56 12.90 4.44 -0.49
CA GLY A 56 12.54 3.26 -1.27
C GLY A 56 11.03 3.14 -1.51
N TRP A 57 10.62 2.62 -2.68
CA TRP A 57 9.20 2.43 -3.03
C TRP A 57 8.45 1.58 -2.01
N THR A 58 9.12 0.56 -1.43
CA THR A 58 8.53 -0.28 -0.39
C THR A 58 8.25 0.50 0.88
N GLU A 59 9.09 1.46 1.25
CA GLU A 59 8.95 2.25 2.47
C GLU A 59 7.77 3.23 2.33
N VAL A 60 7.64 3.90 1.18
CA VAL A 60 6.47 4.75 0.91
C VAL A 60 5.18 3.93 0.88
N ALA A 61 5.18 2.79 0.19
CA ALA A 61 4.01 1.91 0.11
C ALA A 61 3.59 1.42 1.51
N ASP A 62 4.56 1.01 2.32
CA ASP A 62 4.34 0.53 3.67
C ASP A 62 3.76 1.60 4.62
N MET A 63 4.30 2.82 4.57
CA MET A 63 3.74 3.97 5.30
C MET A 63 2.31 4.28 4.86
N ALA A 64 2.06 4.29 3.55
CA ALA A 64 0.76 4.58 2.96
C ALA A 64 -0.29 3.51 3.31
N ILE A 65 0.07 2.22 3.20
CA ILE A 65 -0.78 1.09 3.59
C ILE A 65 -1.11 1.18 5.08
N THR A 66 -0.10 1.39 5.92
CA THR A 66 -0.29 1.50 7.37
C THR A 66 -1.25 2.63 7.68
N LYS A 67 -1.02 3.83 7.14
CA LYS A 67 -1.89 4.98 7.35
C LYS A 67 -3.32 4.71 6.90
N ALA A 68 -3.52 4.17 5.69
CA ALA A 68 -4.85 3.91 5.14
C ALA A 68 -5.64 2.89 5.97
N LEU A 69 -4.96 1.88 6.52
CA LEU A 69 -5.61 0.85 7.33
C LEU A 69 -5.91 1.34 8.75
N THR A 70 -5.05 2.18 9.35
CA THR A 70 -5.24 2.66 10.73
C THR A 70 -6.03 3.97 10.85
N ALA A 71 -6.29 4.67 9.74
CA ALA A 71 -7.05 5.90 9.74
C ALA A 71 -8.55 5.63 9.60
N ASP A 72 -9.37 6.28 10.42
CA ASP A 72 -10.85 6.21 10.34
C ASP A 72 -11.44 7.02 9.16
N GLU A 73 -10.63 7.39 8.17
CA GLU A 73 -11.00 8.40 7.18
C GLU A 73 -11.90 7.86 6.06
N MET A 74 -11.49 6.80 5.35
CA MET A 74 -12.24 6.31 4.19
C MET A 74 -12.09 4.81 3.98
N TRP A 75 -13.23 4.13 3.92
CA TRP A 75 -13.33 2.75 3.46
C TRP A 75 -14.58 2.56 2.58
N LYS A 76 -14.53 1.57 1.68
CA LYS A 76 -15.66 1.18 0.84
C LYS A 76 -15.59 -0.32 0.53
N GLU A 77 -16.70 -1.02 0.73
CA GLU A 77 -16.83 -2.41 0.31
C GLU A 77 -16.94 -2.54 -1.21
N ASP A 78 -16.22 -3.52 -1.75
CA ASP A 78 -16.37 -4.02 -3.11
C ASP A 78 -16.93 -5.45 -3.03
N THR A 79 -18.27 -5.52 -3.05
CA THR A 79 -19.02 -6.77 -2.96
C THR A 79 -18.80 -7.70 -4.14
N LYS A 80 -18.36 -7.18 -5.29
CA LYS A 80 -18.08 -8.00 -6.47
C LYS A 80 -16.83 -8.85 -6.29
N ASN A 81 -15.81 -8.28 -5.65
CA ASN A 81 -14.52 -8.95 -5.44
C ASN A 81 -14.35 -9.48 -4.01
N ASP A 82 -15.35 -9.32 -3.15
CA ASP A 82 -15.30 -9.64 -1.72
C ASP A 82 -14.08 -9.02 -1.02
N THR A 83 -13.92 -7.72 -1.25
CA THR A 83 -12.84 -6.92 -0.64
C THR A 83 -13.37 -5.65 -0.02
N THR A 84 -12.62 -5.08 0.91
CA THR A 84 -12.80 -3.73 1.42
C THR A 84 -11.63 -2.87 0.95
N CYS A 85 -11.95 -1.73 0.32
CA CYS A 85 -10.97 -0.72 -0.07
C CYS A 85 -10.80 0.30 1.05
N TYR A 86 -9.58 0.44 1.55
CA TYR A 86 -9.18 1.47 2.51
C TYR A 86 -8.36 2.55 1.82
N SER A 87 -8.56 3.80 2.23
CA SER A 87 -7.83 4.95 1.70
C SER A 87 -7.66 6.01 2.77
N SER A 88 -6.47 6.60 2.82
CA SER A 88 -6.21 7.81 3.61
C SER A 88 -5.25 8.71 2.88
N GLN A 89 -5.43 10.01 3.02
CA GLN A 89 -4.61 10.99 2.31
C GLN A 89 -3.16 10.94 2.80
N ILE A 90 -2.20 10.76 1.89
CA ILE A 90 -0.76 10.91 2.16
C ILE A 90 -0.23 12.20 1.54
N TYR A 91 0.72 12.82 2.22
CA TYR A 91 1.49 13.94 1.70
C TYR A 91 2.86 13.42 1.28
N LEU A 92 3.24 13.72 0.05
CA LEU A 92 4.59 13.49 -0.42
C LEU A 92 5.39 14.78 -0.27
N VAL A 93 6.46 14.72 0.51
CA VAL A 93 7.30 15.85 0.90
C VAL A 93 8.58 15.86 0.07
N ASP A 94 8.87 16.99 -0.57
CA ASP A 94 10.22 17.25 -1.08
C ASP A 94 11.11 17.59 0.12
N LYS A 95 11.88 16.60 0.59
CA LYS A 95 12.73 16.77 1.77
C LYS A 95 13.87 17.77 1.57
N ARG A 96 14.22 18.11 0.33
CA ARG A 96 15.25 19.15 0.06
C ARG A 96 14.69 20.54 0.32
N LYS A 97 13.40 20.75 0.03
CA LYS A 97 12.71 22.03 0.21
C LYS A 97 11.94 22.11 1.53
N GLY A 98 11.68 20.98 2.18
CA GLY A 98 10.84 20.90 3.38
C GLY A 98 9.36 21.18 3.08
N THR A 99 8.94 21.10 1.82
CA THR A 99 7.59 21.45 1.37
C THR A 99 6.83 20.23 0.89
N ILE A 100 5.51 20.22 1.10
CA ILE A 100 4.63 19.23 0.45
C ILE A 100 4.74 19.44 -1.07
N HIS A 101 5.21 18.41 -1.76
CA HIS A 101 5.28 18.39 -3.22
C HIS A 101 3.92 18.02 -3.83
N SER A 102 3.26 17.00 -3.28
CA SER A 102 1.96 16.54 -3.77
C SER A 102 1.19 15.75 -2.71
N THR A 103 -0.09 15.57 -2.96
CA THR A 103 -1.00 14.79 -2.12
C THR A 103 -1.56 13.62 -2.92
N ARG A 104 -1.64 12.44 -2.30
CA ARG A 104 -2.20 11.23 -2.94
C ARG A 104 -3.18 10.53 -2.01
N ASN A 105 -4.15 9.82 -2.58
CA ASN A 105 -5.08 8.95 -1.86
C ASN A 105 -4.84 7.51 -2.36
N PRO A 106 -4.00 6.73 -1.66
CA PRO A 106 -3.75 5.34 -2.00
C PRO A 106 -5.02 4.50 -1.83
N SER A 107 -5.17 3.48 -2.67
CA SER A 107 -6.27 2.49 -2.55
C SER A 107 -5.69 1.15 -2.13
N ILE A 108 -6.12 0.64 -0.98
CA ILE A 108 -5.66 -0.61 -0.39
C ILE A 108 -6.84 -1.57 -0.32
N PHE A 109 -6.81 -2.63 -1.15
CA PHE A 109 -7.87 -3.63 -1.17
C PHE A 109 -7.48 -4.80 -0.28
N VAL A 110 -8.32 -5.09 0.72
CA VAL A 110 -8.16 -6.20 1.66
C VAL A 110 -9.27 -7.21 1.43
N SER A 111 -8.93 -8.50 1.32
CA SER A 111 -9.92 -9.57 1.21
C SER A 111 -10.69 -9.74 2.52
N ASN A 112 -12.02 -9.74 2.44
CA ASN A 112 -12.88 -9.94 3.62
C ASN A 112 -12.82 -11.38 4.14
N GLY A 113 -12.54 -12.36 3.28
CA GLY A 113 -12.51 -13.77 3.67
C GLY A 113 -11.25 -14.18 4.45
N ASN A 114 -10.14 -13.47 4.33
CA ASN A 114 -8.86 -13.88 4.95
C ASN A 114 -7.97 -12.73 5.45
N ASN A 115 -8.46 -11.49 5.44
CA ASN A 115 -7.76 -10.28 5.85
C ASN A 115 -6.38 -10.09 5.19
N THR A 116 -6.22 -10.53 3.94
CA THR A 116 -4.97 -10.34 3.16
C THR A 116 -5.10 -9.16 2.21
N ILE A 117 -4.06 -8.34 2.12
CA ILE A 117 -3.96 -7.28 1.11
C ILE A 117 -3.87 -7.92 -0.27
N VAL A 118 -4.91 -7.71 -1.07
CA VAL A 118 -5.00 -8.17 -2.46
C VAL A 118 -4.13 -7.30 -3.36
N THR A 119 -4.33 -5.98 -3.29
CA THR A 119 -3.52 -5.00 -4.01
C THR A 119 -3.46 -3.67 -3.27
N ALA A 120 -2.46 -2.87 -3.61
CA ALA A 120 -2.20 -1.55 -3.04
C ALA A 120 -1.53 -0.67 -4.10
N PHE A 121 -2.10 0.49 -4.36
CA PHE A 121 -1.54 1.43 -5.33
C PHE A 121 -1.84 2.87 -4.97
N THR A 122 -1.06 3.79 -5.55
CA THR A 122 -1.20 5.21 -5.32
C THR A 122 -1.33 5.95 -6.64
N VAL A 123 -2.52 6.48 -6.91
CA VAL A 123 -2.71 7.36 -8.07
C VAL A 123 -2.42 8.80 -7.70
N LEU A 124 -1.80 9.55 -8.61
CA LEU A 124 -1.81 11.00 -8.56
C LEU A 124 -3.27 11.44 -8.68
N ARG A 125 -3.74 12.31 -7.79
CA ARG A 125 -5.11 12.82 -7.88
C ARG A 125 -5.21 13.73 -9.11
N SER A 126 -5.70 13.21 -10.24
CA SER A 126 -6.53 14.01 -11.13
C SER A 126 -7.95 13.90 -10.58
N SER A 127 -8.46 14.99 -10.01
CA SER A 127 -9.81 15.11 -9.47
C SER A 127 -10.86 14.34 -10.29
N SER A 128 -11.44 13.29 -9.71
CA SER A 128 -12.89 12.96 -9.69
C SER A 128 -13.09 11.61 -8.98
N PHE A 129 -13.99 11.58 -8.00
CA PHE A 129 -14.64 10.37 -7.49
C PHE A 129 -15.81 10.01 -8.41
#